data_AF-A0A935AD09-F1
#
_entry.id   AF-A0A935AD09-F1
#
_cell.length_a   1.000
_cell.length_b   1.000
_cell.length_c   1.000
_cell.angle_alpha   90.00
_cell.angle_beta   90.00
_cell.angle_gamma   90.00
#
_symmetry.space_group_name_H-M   'P 1'
#
loop_
_entity.id
_entity.type
_entity.pdbx_description
1 polymer ?
#
loop_
_entity_poly.entity_id
_entity_poly.type
_entity_poly.pdbx_seq_one_letter_code
_entity_poly.pdbx_strand_id
1 'polypeptide(L)'
;MEHFTVRTAAQLPMLLQAFRKNAGLTQSEVALRLGVTQQTYSALERNAEKVSTGRLLKLLRILGVELVLSKPGADPERASAPGSPDSPVW
;
A
#
# COMPACT_ATOMS: atom_id res chain seq x y z
N MET A 1 13.42 1.59 1.82
CA MET A 1 12.16 0.89 1.46
C MET A 1 11.38 1.86 0.59
N GLU A 2 10.86 1.44 -0.56
CA GLU A 2 10.09 2.34 -1.41
C GLU A 2 8.71 2.63 -0.78
N HIS A 3 8.36 3.91 -0.67
CA HIS A 3 7.08 4.36 -0.15
C HIS A 3 6.19 4.87 -1.28
N PHE A 4 4.96 4.38 -1.34
CA PHE A 4 3.97 4.82 -2.32
C PHE A 4 2.89 5.65 -1.62
N THR A 5 2.74 6.90 -2.04
CA THR A 5 1.69 7.77 -1.51
C THR A 5 0.35 7.48 -2.18
N VAL A 6 -0.63 7.00 -1.40
CA VAL A 6 -2.02 6.87 -1.84
C VAL A 6 -2.78 8.14 -1.51
N ARG A 7 -3.24 8.85 -2.54
CA ARG A 7 -4.02 10.10 -2.43
C ARG A 7 -5.52 9.87 -2.61
N THR A 8 -5.91 8.84 -3.38
CA THR A 8 -7.32 8.53 -3.64
C THR A 8 -7.57 7.02 -3.64
N ALA A 9 -8.79 6.62 -3.31
CA ALA A 9 -9.20 5.21 -3.31
C ALA A 9 -9.12 4.56 -4.71
N ALA A 10 -9.26 5.35 -5.78
CA ALA A 10 -9.17 4.90 -7.17
C ALA A 10 -7.75 4.41 -7.55
N GLN A 11 -6.73 4.69 -6.75
CA GLN A 11 -5.37 4.16 -6.95
C GLN A 11 -5.22 2.73 -6.41
N LEU A 12 -6.10 2.29 -5.51
CA LEU A 12 -6.00 0.99 -4.85
C LEU A 12 -6.05 -0.21 -5.81
N PRO A 13 -6.91 -0.26 -6.85
CA PRO A 13 -6.96 -1.41 -7.75
C PRO A 13 -5.61 -1.73 -8.40
N MET A 14 -4.97 -0.71 -8.98
CA MET A 14 -3.67 -0.86 -9.64
C MET A 14 -2.57 -1.22 -8.63
N LEU A 15 -2.54 -0.56 -7.47
CA LEU A 15 -1.52 -0.80 -6.44
C LEU A 15 -1.61 -2.22 -5.86
N LEU A 16 -2.81 -2.66 -5.46
CA LEU A 16 -3.00 -4.00 -4.90
C LEU A 16 -2.64 -5.09 -5.91
N GLN A 17 -2.98 -4.89 -7.19
CA GLN A 17 -2.57 -5.79 -8.26
C GLN A 17 -1.04 -5.83 -8.42
N ALA A 18 -0.36 -4.67 -8.39
CA ALA A 18 1.09 -4.59 -8.50
C ALA A 18 1.79 -5.28 -7.32
N PHE A 19 1.37 -5.01 -6.09
CA PHE A 19 1.91 -5.67 -4.90
C PHE A 19 1.68 -7.18 -4.92
N ARG A 20 0.50 -7.64 -5.37
CA ARG A 20 0.26 -9.07 -5.56
C ARG A 20 1.24 -9.71 -6.53
N LYS A 21 1.46 -9.08 -7.69
CA LYS A 21 2.42 -9.57 -8.69
C LYS A 21 3.85 -9.56 -8.13
N ASN A 22 4.26 -8.50 -7.43
CA ASN A 22 5.57 -8.42 -6.79
C ASN A 22 5.77 -9.47 -5.69
N ALA A 23 4.70 -9.84 -4.97
CA ALA A 23 4.71 -10.93 -4.01
C ALA A 23 4.71 -12.33 -4.66
N GLY A 24 4.68 -12.43 -6.00
CA GLY A 24 4.65 -13.70 -6.72
C GLY A 24 3.34 -14.48 -6.57
N LEU A 25 2.26 -13.83 -6.13
CA LEU A 25 0.99 -14.50 -5.83
C LEU A 25 0.01 -14.41 -7.01
N THR A 26 -0.67 -15.51 -7.29
CA THR A 26 -1.85 -15.55 -8.15
C THR A 26 -3.09 -15.04 -7.42
N GLN A 27 -4.15 -14.71 -8.17
CA GLN A 27 -5.42 -14.33 -7.58
C GLN A 27 -6.03 -15.46 -6.72
N SER A 28 -5.85 -16.71 -7.12
CA SER A 28 -6.38 -17.88 -6.41
C SER A 28 -5.66 -18.10 -5.06
N GLU A 29 -4.36 -17.89 -5.00
CA GLU A 29 -3.60 -18.01 -3.74
C GLU A 29 -3.97 -16.93 -2.73
N VAL A 30 -4.17 -15.68 -3.19
CA VAL A 30 -4.66 -14.62 -2.30
C VAL A 30 -6.09 -14.90 -1.84
N ALA A 31 -6.95 -15.36 -2.75
CA ALA A 31 -8.32 -15.75 -2.42
C ALA A 31 -8.37 -16.84 -1.35
N LEU A 32 -7.54 -17.88 -1.49
CA LEU A 32 -7.40 -18.96 -0.52
C LEU A 32 -7.00 -18.43 0.86
N ARG A 33 -5.97 -17.56 0.92
CA ARG A 33 -5.51 -16.94 2.18
C ARG A 33 -6.55 -16.01 2.81
N LEU A 34 -7.42 -15.41 2.00
CA LEU A 34 -8.55 -14.59 2.45
C LEU A 34 -9.80 -15.41 2.82
N GLY A 35 -9.82 -16.71 2.57
CA GLY A 35 -10.99 -17.57 2.78
C GLY A 35 -12.15 -17.23 1.84
N VAL A 36 -11.88 -16.83 0.60
CA VAL A 36 -12.90 -16.50 -0.41
C VAL A 36 -12.61 -17.20 -1.75
N THR A 37 -13.55 -17.13 -2.69
CA THR A 37 -13.34 -17.64 -4.05
C THR A 37 -12.43 -16.72 -4.87
N GLN A 38 -11.81 -17.26 -5.91
CA GLN A 38 -11.03 -16.47 -6.87
C GLN A 38 -11.88 -15.37 -7.52
N GLN A 39 -13.15 -15.64 -7.87
CA GLN A 39 -14.04 -14.63 -8.45
C GLN A 39 -14.30 -13.49 -7.46
N THR A 40 -14.52 -13.80 -6.18
CA THR A 40 -14.69 -12.78 -5.13
C THR A 40 -13.43 -11.93 -4.98
N TYR A 41 -12.24 -12.53 -5.02
CA TYR A 41 -11.00 -11.78 -4.96
C TYR A 41 -10.77 -10.93 -6.23
N SER A 42 -11.06 -11.46 -7.42
CA SER A 42 -10.97 -10.71 -8.67
C SER A 42 -11.92 -9.50 -8.69
N ALA A 43 -13.15 -9.66 -8.20
CA ALA A 43 -14.09 -8.56 -8.04
C ALA A 43 -13.59 -7.52 -7.02
N LEU A 44 -12.96 -7.97 -5.93
CA LEU A 44 -12.35 -7.09 -4.94
C LEU A 44 -11.19 -6.28 -5.52
N GLU A 45 -10.27 -6.92 -6.24
CA GLU A 45 -9.11 -6.26 -6.86
C GLU A 45 -9.58 -5.17 -7.85
N ARG A 46 -10.64 -5.44 -8.62
CA ARG A 46 -11.24 -4.45 -9.54
C ARG A 46 -12.02 -3.33 -8.85
N ASN A 47 -12.61 -3.58 -7.69
CA ASN A 47 -13.46 -2.61 -6.97
C ASN A 47 -12.85 -2.23 -5.61
N ALA A 48 -11.52 -2.14 -5.55
CA ALA A 48 -10.79 -1.96 -4.29
C ALA A 48 -11.17 -0.68 -3.54
N GLU A 49 -11.67 0.34 -4.24
CA GLU A 49 -12.20 1.58 -3.65
C GLU A 49 -13.39 1.37 -2.69
N LYS A 50 -14.12 0.26 -2.83
CA LYS A 50 -15.31 -0.07 -2.01
C LYS A 50 -14.99 -1.09 -0.92
N VAL A 51 -13.75 -1.56 -0.84
CA VAL A 51 -13.38 -2.56 0.16
C VAL A 51 -13.40 -1.93 1.55
N SER A 52 -13.92 -2.64 2.54
CA SER A 52 -13.86 -2.16 3.93
C SER A 52 -12.41 -2.08 4.40
N THR A 53 -12.09 -1.11 5.25
CA THR A 53 -10.72 -0.89 5.78
C THR A 53 -10.17 -2.15 6.45
N GLY A 54 -10.99 -2.86 7.24
CA GLY A 54 -10.56 -4.11 7.89
C GLY A 54 -10.17 -5.21 6.88
N ARG A 55 -10.86 -5.28 5.74
CA ARG A 55 -10.54 -6.26 4.69
C ARG A 55 -9.34 -5.80 3.85
N LEU A 56 -9.16 -4.50 3.64
CA LEU A 56 -7.94 -3.92 3.06
C LEU A 56 -6.70 -4.28 3.89
N LEU A 57 -6.73 -4.05 5.21
CA LEU A 57 -5.60 -4.32 6.10
C LEU A 57 -5.22 -5.82 6.11
N LYS A 58 -6.22 -6.71 6.09
CA LYS A 58 -5.98 -8.17 5.95
C LYS A 58 -5.30 -8.50 4.62
N LEU A 59 -5.75 -7.89 3.53
CA LEU A 59 -5.14 -8.09 2.22
C LEU A 59 -3.70 -7.57 2.20
N LEU A 60 -3.44 -6.35 2.69
CA LEU A 60 -2.10 -5.77 2.76
C LEU A 60 -1.13 -6.70 3.51
N ARG A 61 -1.56 -7.28 4.65
CA ARG A 61 -0.77 -8.28 5.37
C ARG A 61 -0.43 -9.51 4.51
N ILE A 62 -1.40 -10.04 3.75
CA ILE A 62 -1.17 -11.19 2.86
C ILE A 62 -0.16 -10.86 1.76
N LEU A 63 -0.19 -9.61 1.28
CA LEU A 63 0.72 -9.10 0.26
C LEU A 63 2.09 -8.67 0.80
N GLY A 64 2.31 -8.73 2.12
CA GLY A 64 3.56 -8.25 2.74
C GLY A 64 3.72 -6.73 2.72
N VAL A 65 2.60 -5.99 2.69
CA VAL A 65 2.58 -4.51 2.64
C VAL A 65 2.11 -3.95 3.98
N GLU A 66 2.79 -2.91 4.46
CA GLU A 66 2.38 -2.15 5.64
C GLU A 66 1.68 -0.85 5.25
N LEU A 67 0.62 -0.47 5.97
CA LEU A 67 -0.03 0.83 5.83
C LEU A 67 0.55 1.79 6.87
N VAL A 68 1.22 2.84 6.41
CA VAL A 68 1.74 3.92 7.25
C VAL A 68 0.89 5.17 7.04
N LEU A 69 0.49 5.83 8.14
CA LEU A 69 -0.24 7.09 8.12
C LEU A 69 0.69 8.23 8.53
N SER A 70 0.85 9.21 7.64
CA SER A 70 1.70 10.38 7.86
C SER A 70 0.97 11.65 7.47
N LYS A 71 1.34 12.78 8.09
CA LYS A 71 0.86 14.10 7.66
C LYS A 71 1.52 14.48 6.32
N PRO A 72 0.84 15.20 5.42
CA PRO A 72 1.47 15.75 4.23
C PRO A 72 2.72 16.57 4.60
N GLY A 73 3.84 16.34 3.91
CA GLY A 73 5.12 17.03 4.18
C GLY A 73 5.94 16.44 5.33
N ALA A 74 5.38 15.56 6.16
CA ALA A 74 6.13 14.70 7.07
C ALA A 74 6.64 13.49 6.29
N ASP A 75 7.54 13.75 5.36
CA ASP A 75 8.23 12.71 4.62
C ASP A 75 9.31 12.11 5.56
N PRO A 76 9.20 10.85 6.00
CA PRO A 76 10.14 10.27 6.96
C PRO A 76 11.57 10.24 6.40
N GLU A 77 11.71 10.17 5.07
CA GLU A 77 12.99 10.24 4.37
C GLU A 77 13.59 11.66 4.39
N ARG A 78 12.76 12.70 4.34
CA ARG A 78 13.20 14.11 4.40
C ARG A 78 13.54 14.55 5.83
N ALA A 79 12.93 13.93 6.84
CA ALA A 79 13.29 14.14 8.25
C ALA A 79 14.64 13.50 8.64
N SER A 80 15.16 12.59 7.81
CA SER A 80 16.42 11.88 8.04
C SER A 80 17.63 12.51 7.35
N ALA A 81 17.45 13.60 6.59
CA ALA A 81 18.57 14.38 6.08
C ALA A 81 19.24 15.10 7.27
N PRO A 82 20.52 14.84 7.58
CA PRO A 82 21.25 15.63 8.57
C PRO A 82 21.23 17.07 8.07
N GLY A 83 20.73 18.00 8.89
CA GLY A 83 20.72 19.41 8.56
C GLY A 83 22.11 19.86 8.13
N SER A 84 22.22 20.37 6.91
CA SER A 84 23.42 21.10 6.49
C SER A 84 23.62 22.26 7.47
N PRO A 85 24.74 22.33 8.21
CA PRO A 85 25.06 23.50 9.00
C PRO A 85 25.67 24.51 8.04
N ASP A 86 24.83 25.33 7.40
CA ASP A 86 25.35 26.51 6.72
C ASP A 86 24.46 27.71 7.07
N SER A 87 24.74 28.27 8.23
CA SER A 87 24.42 29.67 8.51
C SER A 87 25.70 30.46 8.24
N PRO A 88 25.79 31.28 7.19
CA PRO A 88 26.85 32.26 7.12
C PRO A 88 26.56 33.32 8.18
N VAL A 89 27.47 33.43 9.13
CA VAL A 89 27.54 34.55 10.07
C VAL A 89 28.15 35.72 9.30
N TRP A 90 27.33 36.70 8.92
CA TRP A 90 27.74 38.08 8.64
C TRP A 90 26.60 39.03 9.03
#